data_AF-A0A7S3J0L0-F1
#
_entry.id   AF-A0A7S3J0L0-F1
#
_cell.length_a   1.000
_cell.length_b   1.000
_cell.length_c   1.000
_cell.angle_alpha   90.00
_cell.angle_beta   90.00
_cell.angle_gamma   90.00
#
_symmetry.space_group_name_H-M   'P 1'
#
loop_
_entity.id
_entity.type
_entity.pdbx_description
1 polymer ?
#
loop_
_entity_poly.entity_id
_entity_poly.type
_entity_poly.pdbx_seq_one_letter_code
_entity_poly.pdbx_strand_id
1 'polypeptide(L)'
;MRNEFEYWYPLDLRCSGKDLIGNHLIMCLYNHAAIWEDKSKMPRSMFCNGYMLLNDMPMSKKTGNFLTLIEACEKYSASGARMTVADAGDTLDDGNFRESVANSAIMKQFVFGKWIEEELAKINLEELDWNNYEETFDEYDKMFDNEMNRIIKITHQMYAEMKFKLALKFGFHDLQGVRDDYVIFKQNKLNPYLVLKFIEIQLLLVTPIIPHFCEHFYGSHFLPAIMKTKSHREYPELIINARWPKQEKEYDSTKGKILSFIKYCKHHFIVMYDKMSGHRKEQKMKQKKNTANKKKAQPAQDQEDSKEKPTESDTAMDVVEKKNFENCIIFYANQYPEEQQTVIKILQQIGYDDDLNPKDNPVNILKEKFTDKKELGKIMKFATFMNDCVKETRSFDVLDLETSYNVKEIIEQHTDFIFGDLKLKNIDFKEKNEKC
;
A
#
# COMPACT_ATOMS: atom_id res chain seq x y z
N MET A 1 39.79 3.14 26.73
CA MET A 1 40.15 3.11 25.30
C MET A 1 40.17 1.69 24.74
N ARG A 2 41.04 0.77 25.21
CA ARG A 2 41.06 -0.61 24.69
C ARG A 2 39.72 -1.34 24.86
N ASN A 3 39.09 -1.26 26.04
CA ASN A 3 37.79 -1.91 26.28
C ASN A 3 36.69 -1.44 25.31
N GLU A 4 36.64 -0.13 25.02
CA GLU A 4 35.69 0.41 24.02
C GLU A 4 35.93 -0.17 22.64
N PHE A 5 37.20 -0.25 22.20
CA PHE A 5 37.53 -0.87 20.93
C PHE A 5 37.10 -2.34 20.88
N GLU A 6 37.41 -3.13 21.92
CA GLU A 6 37.02 -4.54 21.96
C GLU A 6 35.51 -4.76 21.99
N TYR A 7 34.75 -3.80 22.53
CA TYR A 7 33.29 -3.85 22.57
C TYR A 7 32.65 -3.48 21.21
N TRP A 8 33.07 -2.38 20.59
CA TRP A 8 32.44 -1.85 19.37
C TRP A 8 32.94 -2.48 18.06
N TYR A 9 34.11 -3.14 18.06
CA TYR A 9 34.63 -3.83 16.87
C TYR A 9 34.20 -5.30 16.85
N PRO A 10 33.95 -5.89 15.66
CA PRO A 10 34.19 -5.34 14.32
C PRO A 10 33.14 -4.32 13.84
N LEU A 11 33.46 -3.64 12.74
CA LEU A 11 32.51 -2.77 12.04
C LEU A 11 31.34 -3.61 11.47
N ASP A 12 30.17 -3.55 12.12
CA ASP A 12 29.00 -4.32 11.70
C ASP A 12 28.49 -3.90 10.31
N LEU A 13 28.40 -2.60 10.04
CA LEU A 13 27.88 -2.05 8.80
C LEU A 13 28.58 -0.74 8.40
N ARG A 14 28.93 -0.63 7.11
CA ARG A 14 29.40 0.60 6.48
C ARG A 14 28.52 0.98 5.29
N CYS A 15 27.87 2.13 5.35
CA CYS A 15 27.08 2.67 4.24
C CYS A 15 27.92 3.63 3.38
N SER A 16 27.73 3.60 2.06
CA SER A 16 28.47 4.47 1.13
C SER A 16 27.79 4.63 -0.23
N GLY A 17 28.21 5.64 -1.00
CA GLY A 17 27.87 5.73 -2.42
C GLY A 17 28.66 4.71 -3.25
N LYS A 18 28.09 4.28 -4.38
CA LYS A 18 28.72 3.32 -5.31
C LYS A 18 30.05 3.81 -5.89
N ASP A 19 30.30 5.11 -5.88
CA ASP A 19 31.55 5.74 -6.31
C ASP A 19 32.75 5.34 -5.45
N LEU A 20 32.52 5.00 -4.18
CA LEU A 20 33.58 4.63 -3.24
C LEU A 20 33.95 3.13 -3.29
N ILE A 21 33.21 2.32 -4.05
CA ILE A 21 33.49 0.88 -4.22
C ILE A 21 34.89 0.69 -4.79
N GLY A 22 35.20 1.35 -5.91
CA GLY A 22 36.49 1.20 -6.61
C GLY A 22 37.71 1.77 -5.88
N ASN A 23 37.53 2.40 -4.72
CA ASN A 23 38.60 3.05 -3.96
C ASN A 23 38.51 2.76 -2.45
N HIS A 24 37.89 3.65 -1.68
CA HIS A 24 37.87 3.66 -0.23
C HIS A 24 37.34 2.35 0.36
N LEU A 25 36.28 1.75 -0.20
CA LEU A 25 35.73 0.51 0.36
C LEU A 25 36.67 -0.68 0.15
N ILE A 26 37.32 -0.77 -1.02
CA ILE A 26 38.36 -1.78 -1.27
C ILE A 26 39.57 -1.52 -0.37
N MET A 27 40.04 -0.28 -0.27
CA MET A 27 41.16 0.09 0.62
C MET A 27 40.83 -0.19 2.08
N CYS A 28 39.57 0.01 2.51
CA CYS A 28 39.10 -0.33 3.85
C CYS A 28 39.36 -1.82 4.13
N LEU A 29 38.95 -2.72 3.23
CA LEU A 29 39.18 -4.15 3.38
C LEU A 29 40.68 -4.51 3.41
N TYR A 30 41.47 -3.94 2.49
CA TYR A 30 42.93 -4.18 2.47
C TYR A 30 43.62 -3.74 3.76
N ASN A 31 43.29 -2.54 4.27
CA ASN A 31 43.89 -2.04 5.50
C ASN A 31 43.49 -2.90 6.71
N HIS A 32 42.23 -3.34 6.80
CA HIS A 32 41.80 -4.23 7.89
C HIS A 32 42.52 -5.58 7.83
N ALA A 33 42.66 -6.17 6.63
CA ALA A 33 43.37 -7.43 6.44
C ALA A 33 44.88 -7.33 6.69
N ALA A 34 45.47 -6.15 6.47
CA ALA A 34 46.88 -5.90 6.73
C ALA A 34 47.19 -5.68 8.22
N ILE A 35 46.25 -5.10 8.97
CA ILE A 35 46.42 -4.77 10.39
C ILE A 35 46.01 -5.94 11.29
N TRP A 36 44.91 -6.62 10.97
CA TRP A 36 44.33 -7.65 11.81
C TRP A 36 44.56 -9.05 11.26
N GLU A 37 45.37 -9.84 11.97
CA GLU A 37 45.49 -11.29 11.72
C GLU A 37 44.18 -12.02 12.08
N ASP A 38 43.47 -11.54 13.10
CA ASP A 38 42.16 -12.06 13.49
C ASP A 38 41.08 -11.60 12.50
N LYS A 39 40.60 -12.55 11.69
CA LYS A 39 39.52 -12.33 10.73
C LYS A 39 38.20 -11.88 11.37
N SER A 40 38.00 -12.09 12.67
CA SER A 40 36.81 -11.61 13.38
C SER A 40 36.75 -10.08 13.45
N LYS A 41 37.89 -9.39 13.27
CA LYS A 41 38.00 -7.93 13.23
C LYS A 41 37.77 -7.31 11.84
N MET A 42 37.52 -8.12 10.82
CA MET A 42 37.16 -7.63 9.48
C MET A 42 35.76 -6.98 9.49
N PRO A 43 35.50 -5.97 8.64
CA PRO A 43 34.15 -5.43 8.47
C PRO A 43 33.16 -6.51 8.08
N ARG A 44 31.98 -6.53 8.72
CA ARG A 44 30.98 -7.58 8.53
C ARG A 44 30.07 -7.34 7.33
N SER A 45 29.70 -6.09 7.07
CA SER A 45 28.84 -5.74 5.94
C SER A 45 29.12 -4.35 5.39
N MET A 46 28.82 -4.19 4.10
CA MET A 46 28.92 -2.93 3.35
C MET A 46 27.62 -2.75 2.58
N PHE A 47 26.96 -1.60 2.71
CA PHE A 47 25.77 -1.24 1.94
C PHE A 47 26.11 -0.07 1.02
N CYS A 48 25.84 -0.23 -0.27
CA CYS A 48 26.13 0.79 -1.27
C CYS A 48 24.86 1.27 -1.96
N ASN A 49 24.68 2.58 -2.07
CA ASN A 49 23.57 3.21 -2.80
C ASN A 49 24.06 3.92 -4.07
N GLY A 50 23.15 4.14 -5.03
CA GLY A 50 23.42 4.98 -6.20
C GLY A 50 23.57 6.47 -5.86
N TYR A 51 23.80 7.29 -6.88
CA TYR A 51 23.80 8.74 -6.71
C TYR A 51 22.40 9.26 -6.43
N MET A 52 22.30 10.47 -5.91
CA MET A 52 21.01 11.14 -5.71
C MET A 52 20.76 12.13 -6.85
N LEU A 53 19.64 11.95 -7.55
CA LEU A 53 19.07 12.92 -8.49
C LEU A 53 18.16 13.89 -7.73
N LEU A 54 17.96 15.08 -8.29
CA LEU A 54 16.97 16.05 -7.84
C LEU A 54 16.01 16.34 -8.99
N ASN A 55 14.73 16.00 -8.80
CA ASN A 55 13.68 16.13 -9.82
C ASN A 55 14.07 15.49 -11.17
N ASP A 56 14.53 14.24 -11.13
CA ASP A 56 14.97 13.47 -12.32
C ASP A 56 16.24 14.01 -13.02
N MET A 57 16.87 15.06 -12.49
CA MET A 57 18.09 15.65 -13.06
C MET A 57 19.30 15.51 -12.11
N PRO A 58 20.51 15.37 -12.65
CA PRO A 58 21.73 15.43 -11.85
C PRO A 58 21.81 16.73 -11.04
N MET A 59 22.27 16.64 -9.80
CA MET A 59 22.47 17.83 -8.97
C MET A 59 23.70 18.62 -9.45
N SER A 60 23.51 19.91 -9.75
CA SER A 60 24.59 20.80 -10.19
C SER A 60 24.32 22.24 -9.79
N LYS A 61 25.29 22.85 -9.10
CA LYS A 61 25.26 24.27 -8.74
C LYS A 61 25.19 25.18 -9.98
N LYS A 62 25.78 24.76 -11.10
CA LYS A 62 25.81 25.55 -12.35
C LYS A 62 24.45 25.61 -13.04
N THR A 63 23.65 24.54 -12.96
CA THR A 63 22.31 24.49 -13.57
C THR A 63 21.23 25.06 -12.65
N GLY A 64 21.59 25.42 -11.41
CA GLY A 64 20.64 25.82 -10.36
C GLY A 64 19.85 24.66 -9.75
N ASN A 65 20.01 23.43 -10.26
CA ASN A 65 19.37 22.22 -9.73
C ASN A 65 20.23 21.65 -8.59
N PHE A 66 20.23 22.31 -7.44
CA PHE A 66 21.01 21.92 -6.28
C PHE A 66 20.22 22.22 -5.01
N LEU A 67 20.24 21.29 -4.06
CA LEU A 67 19.57 21.42 -2.78
C LEU A 67 20.51 20.94 -1.68
N THR A 68 20.90 21.84 -0.77
CA THR A 68 21.68 21.46 0.41
C THR A 68 20.78 20.78 1.45
N LEU A 69 21.41 20.08 2.40
CA LEU A 69 20.69 19.47 3.52
C LEU A 69 19.88 20.51 4.34
N ILE A 70 20.48 21.67 4.61
CA ILE A 70 19.84 22.72 5.42
C ILE A 70 18.63 23.29 4.65
N GLU A 71 18.80 23.63 3.38
CA GLU A 71 17.70 24.12 2.54
C GLU A 71 16.57 23.08 2.43
N ALA A 72 16.90 21.79 2.31
CA ALA A 72 15.90 20.72 2.29
C ALA A 72 15.11 20.65 3.61
N CYS A 73 15.81 20.75 4.75
CA CYS A 73 15.18 20.77 6.07
C CYS A 73 14.33 22.03 6.30
N GLU A 74 14.77 23.20 5.87
CA GLU A 74 14.01 24.45 5.99
C GLU A 74 12.77 24.44 5.10
N LYS A 75 12.90 23.93 3.87
CA LYS A 75 11.82 23.90 2.89
C LYS A 75 10.78 22.82 3.19
N TYR A 76 11.20 21.67 3.71
CA TYR A 76 10.32 20.50 3.86
C TYR A 76 10.19 19.94 5.28
N SER A 77 10.78 20.58 6.28
CA SER A 77 11.09 20.01 7.60
C SER A 77 12.06 18.82 7.53
N ALA A 78 12.74 18.54 8.65
CA ALA A 78 13.60 17.37 8.76
C ALA A 78 12.81 16.06 8.53
N SER A 79 11.58 15.97 9.01
CA SER A 79 10.72 14.79 8.84
C SER A 79 10.28 14.62 7.38
N GLY A 80 9.82 15.68 6.71
CA GLY A 80 9.44 15.62 5.30
C GLY A 80 10.62 15.28 4.38
N ALA A 81 11.80 15.87 4.62
CA ALA A 81 13.02 15.55 3.89
C ALA A 81 13.44 14.09 4.08
N ARG A 82 13.50 13.59 5.31
CA ARG A 82 13.87 12.19 5.61
C ARG A 82 12.90 11.18 4.99
N MET A 83 11.60 11.43 5.07
CA MET A 83 10.59 10.57 4.44
C MET A 83 10.76 10.51 2.91
N THR A 84 11.13 11.63 2.29
CA THR A 84 11.40 11.70 0.84
C THR A 84 12.68 10.95 0.47
N VAL A 85 13.74 11.06 1.28
CA VAL A 85 14.99 10.31 1.07
C VAL A 85 14.76 8.81 1.20
N ALA A 86 13.93 8.36 2.15
CA ALA A 86 13.56 6.95 2.27
C ALA A 86 12.80 6.43 1.04
N ASP A 87 11.99 7.27 0.37
CA ASP A 87 11.30 6.91 -0.88
C ASP A 87 12.18 7.00 -2.14
N ALA A 88 13.31 7.71 -2.06
CA ALA A 88 14.14 8.06 -3.22
C ALA A 88 14.76 6.85 -3.91
N GLY A 89 15.17 5.83 -3.15
CA GLY A 89 15.76 4.59 -3.66
C GLY A 89 16.68 3.91 -2.65
N ASP A 90 16.70 2.58 -2.68
CA ASP A 90 17.42 1.70 -1.75
C ASP A 90 18.27 0.64 -2.49
N THR A 91 18.62 0.88 -3.76
CA THR A 91 19.48 0.02 -4.59
C THR A 91 20.76 0.74 -5.04
N LEU A 92 21.58 0.06 -5.85
CA LEU A 92 22.75 0.65 -6.53
C LEU A 92 22.36 1.61 -7.67
N ASP A 93 21.10 1.57 -8.10
CA ASP A 93 20.57 2.54 -9.06
C ASP A 93 20.46 3.91 -8.41
N ASP A 94 20.50 4.95 -9.23
CA ASP A 94 20.43 6.31 -8.73
C ASP A 94 19.06 6.57 -8.11
N GLY A 95 19.06 6.96 -6.84
CA GLY A 95 17.86 7.41 -6.14
C GLY A 95 17.46 8.80 -6.64
N ASN A 96 16.20 9.17 -6.40
CA ASN A 96 15.69 10.46 -6.86
C ASN A 96 14.88 11.19 -5.79
N PHE A 97 15.41 12.32 -5.34
CA PHE A 97 14.69 13.25 -4.49
C PHE A 97 13.76 14.10 -5.35
N ARG A 98 12.45 13.89 -5.22
CA ARG A 98 11.43 14.68 -5.91
C ARG A 98 10.79 15.66 -4.94
N GLU A 99 10.83 16.95 -5.26
CA GLU A 99 10.20 17.98 -4.43
C GLU A 99 8.68 17.80 -4.32
N SER A 100 8.04 17.26 -5.35
CA SER A 100 6.62 16.89 -5.33
C SER A 100 6.31 15.81 -4.29
N VAL A 101 7.20 14.84 -4.12
CA VAL A 101 7.09 13.80 -3.09
C VAL A 101 7.31 14.41 -1.70
N ALA A 102 8.26 15.33 -1.55
CA ALA A 102 8.49 16.04 -0.30
C ALA A 102 7.28 16.87 0.17
N ASN A 103 6.64 17.61 -0.74
CA ASN A 103 5.39 18.30 -0.44
C ASN A 103 4.27 17.34 -0.03
N SER A 104 4.18 16.19 -0.71
CA SER A 104 3.21 15.14 -0.35
C SER A 104 3.50 14.53 1.01
N ALA A 105 4.78 14.33 1.37
CA ALA A 105 5.20 13.79 2.66
C ALA A 105 4.75 14.69 3.82
N ILE A 106 4.92 16.01 3.69
CA ILE A 106 4.46 16.99 4.69
C ILE A 106 2.94 16.92 4.86
N MET A 107 2.21 16.93 3.74
CA MET A 107 0.75 16.87 3.78
C MET A 107 0.26 15.57 4.45
N LYS A 108 0.87 14.43 4.13
CA LYS A 108 0.55 13.14 4.75
C LYS A 108 0.82 13.14 6.25
N GLN A 109 1.93 13.70 6.70
CA GLN A 109 2.24 13.84 8.13
C GLN A 109 1.24 14.75 8.84
N PHE A 110 0.88 15.88 8.24
CA PHE A 110 -0.12 16.80 8.80
C PHE A 110 -1.50 16.15 8.94
N VAL A 111 -1.98 15.49 7.87
CA VAL A 111 -3.27 14.78 7.88
C VAL A 111 -3.26 13.66 8.91
N PHE A 112 -2.18 12.89 9.02
CA PHE A 112 -2.08 11.84 10.01
C PHE A 112 -2.08 12.39 11.43
N GLY A 113 -1.33 13.46 11.70
CA GLY A 113 -1.33 14.13 13.01
C GLY A 113 -2.72 14.65 13.40
N LYS A 114 -3.43 15.29 12.46
CA LYS A 114 -4.82 15.73 12.68
C LYS A 114 -5.76 14.57 12.97
N TRP A 115 -5.62 13.47 12.25
CA TRP A 115 -6.41 12.27 12.49
C TRP A 115 -6.17 11.71 13.90
N ILE A 116 -4.92 11.68 14.38
CA ILE A 116 -4.61 11.26 15.77
C ILE A 116 -5.34 12.14 16.78
N GLU A 117 -5.22 13.47 16.64
CA GLU A 117 -5.88 14.43 17.53
C GLU A 117 -7.40 14.24 17.57
N GLU A 118 -8.02 14.13 16.39
CA GLU A 118 -9.47 14.00 16.23
C GLU A 118 -10.01 12.69 16.78
N GLU A 119 -9.34 11.56 16.54
CA GLU A 119 -9.81 10.26 17.02
C GLU A 119 -9.61 10.10 18.53
N LEU A 120 -8.48 10.55 19.09
CA LEU A 120 -8.26 10.49 20.53
C LEU A 120 -9.28 11.34 21.29
N ALA A 121 -9.72 12.48 20.72
CA ALA A 121 -10.75 13.33 21.32
C ALA A 121 -12.14 12.67 21.40
N LYS A 122 -12.41 11.64 20.58
CA LYS A 122 -13.70 10.92 20.57
C LYS A 122 -13.76 9.78 21.58
N ILE A 123 -12.62 9.35 22.12
CA ILE A 123 -12.51 8.15 22.95
C ILE A 123 -12.67 8.51 24.44
N ASN A 124 -13.57 7.82 25.14
CA ASN A 124 -13.62 7.87 26.59
C ASN A 124 -12.55 6.95 27.20
N LEU A 125 -11.33 7.48 27.37
CA LEU A 125 -10.15 6.71 27.75
C LEU A 125 -10.28 6.06 29.13
N GLU A 126 -10.95 6.72 30.08
CA GLU A 126 -11.08 6.25 31.47
C GLU A 126 -11.97 5.00 31.60
N GLU A 127 -12.77 4.69 30.58
CA GLU A 127 -13.60 3.49 30.57
C GLU A 127 -12.85 2.25 30.09
N LEU A 128 -11.76 2.44 29.34
CA LEU A 128 -11.01 1.37 28.69
C LEU A 128 -10.21 0.53 29.69
N ASP A 129 -10.42 -0.78 29.63
CA ASP A 129 -9.66 -1.79 30.35
C ASP A 129 -9.07 -2.76 29.33
N TRP A 130 -7.74 -2.77 29.22
CA TRP A 130 -7.01 -3.64 28.31
C TRP A 130 -7.01 -5.11 28.74
N ASN A 131 -7.51 -5.43 29.93
CA ASN A 131 -7.77 -6.81 30.31
C ASN A 131 -8.98 -7.32 29.51
N ASN A 132 -8.76 -8.31 28.63
CA ASN A 132 -9.78 -8.93 27.76
C ASN A 132 -10.40 -8.00 26.69
N TYR A 133 -9.68 -6.95 26.28
CA TYR A 133 -10.15 -6.02 25.23
C TYR A 133 -10.58 -6.72 23.93
N GLU A 134 -9.99 -7.87 23.61
CA GLU A 134 -10.30 -8.65 22.41
C GLU A 134 -11.73 -9.21 22.38
N GLU A 135 -12.38 -9.36 23.54
CA GLU A 135 -13.79 -9.79 23.60
C GLU A 135 -14.74 -8.75 22.99
N THR A 136 -14.28 -7.49 22.87
CA THR A 136 -15.05 -6.40 22.24
C THR A 136 -14.99 -6.43 20.71
N PHE A 137 -14.15 -7.30 20.12
CA PHE A 137 -13.88 -7.26 18.69
C PHE A 137 -14.96 -7.97 17.88
N ASP A 138 -15.56 -7.22 16.95
CA ASP A 138 -16.35 -7.81 15.87
C ASP A 138 -15.45 -8.40 14.76
N GLU A 139 -16.07 -8.83 13.66
CA GLU A 139 -15.33 -9.46 12.55
C GLU A 139 -14.40 -8.48 11.82
N TYR A 140 -14.82 -7.22 11.64
CA TYR A 140 -13.99 -6.21 10.99
C TYR A 140 -12.83 -5.78 11.88
N ASP A 141 -13.06 -5.71 13.19
CA ASP A 141 -12.04 -5.47 14.20
C ASP A 141 -10.96 -6.57 14.14
N LYS A 142 -11.38 -7.84 14.04
CA LYS A 142 -10.47 -8.98 13.89
C LYS A 142 -9.72 -8.95 12.55
N MET A 143 -10.35 -8.55 11.46
CA MET A 143 -9.69 -8.39 10.16
C MET A 143 -8.64 -7.26 10.19
N PHE A 144 -8.95 -6.15 10.84
CA PHE A 144 -8.03 -5.02 10.99
C PHE A 144 -6.82 -5.39 11.84
N ASP A 145 -7.03 -6.03 13.00
CA ASP A 145 -5.95 -6.53 13.85
C ASP A 145 -5.05 -7.53 13.11
N ASN A 146 -5.64 -8.42 12.31
CA ASN A 146 -4.90 -9.37 11.48
C ASN A 146 -4.00 -8.68 10.44
N GLU A 147 -4.52 -7.66 9.75
CA GLU A 147 -3.72 -6.91 8.76
C GLU A 147 -2.63 -6.06 9.42
N MET A 148 -2.87 -5.47 10.60
CA MET A 148 -1.82 -4.79 11.37
C MET A 148 -0.66 -5.74 11.71
N ASN A 149 -0.98 -6.96 12.18
CA ASN A 149 0.04 -7.99 12.46
C ASN A 149 0.82 -8.38 11.20
N ARG A 150 0.16 -8.50 10.03
CA ARG A 150 0.83 -8.74 8.74
C ARG A 150 1.81 -7.63 8.39
N ILE A 151 1.38 -6.37 8.52
CA ILE A 151 2.19 -5.20 8.19
C ILE A 151 3.41 -5.09 9.11
N ILE A 152 3.27 -5.35 10.41
CA ILE A 152 4.40 -5.39 11.35
C ILE A 152 5.48 -6.34 10.84
N LYS A 153 5.08 -7.58 10.48
CA LYS A 153 6.01 -8.61 10.02
C LYS A 153 6.72 -8.22 8.72
N ILE A 154 5.97 -7.77 7.72
CA ILE A 154 6.53 -7.39 6.42
C ILE A 154 7.44 -6.16 6.57
N THR A 155 7.03 -5.16 7.34
CA THR A 155 7.83 -3.95 7.58
C THR A 155 9.14 -4.27 8.30
N HIS A 156 9.10 -5.16 9.30
CA HIS A 156 10.30 -5.66 9.98
C HIS A 156 11.28 -6.28 8.97
N GLN A 157 10.78 -7.15 8.09
CA GLN A 157 11.62 -7.78 7.07
C GLN A 157 12.25 -6.75 6.13
N MET A 158 11.50 -5.72 5.71
CA MET A 158 12.05 -4.68 4.84
C MET A 158 13.14 -3.85 5.54
N TYR A 159 12.99 -3.55 6.82
CA TYR A 159 14.06 -2.89 7.58
C TYR A 159 15.28 -3.80 7.76
N ALA A 160 15.09 -5.08 8.05
CA ALA A 160 16.18 -6.05 8.18
C ALA A 160 16.98 -6.21 6.87
N GLU A 161 16.30 -6.11 5.73
CA GLU A 161 16.92 -6.14 4.39
C GLU A 161 17.41 -4.75 3.91
N MET A 162 17.31 -3.71 4.74
CA MET A 162 17.66 -2.32 4.40
C MET A 162 16.89 -1.74 3.20
N LYS A 163 15.68 -2.26 2.91
CA LYS A 163 14.79 -1.79 1.85
C LYS A 163 13.87 -0.69 2.37
N PHE A 164 14.43 0.49 2.66
CA PHE A 164 13.73 1.59 3.32
C PHE A 164 12.53 2.13 2.53
N LYS A 165 12.56 2.06 1.20
CA LYS A 165 11.41 2.48 0.38
C LYS A 165 10.22 1.56 0.59
N LEU A 166 10.47 0.25 0.63
CA LEU A 166 9.43 -0.74 0.91
C LEU A 166 9.02 -0.70 2.38
N ALA A 167 9.95 -0.46 3.31
CA ALA A 167 9.62 -0.26 4.72
C ALA A 167 8.68 0.93 4.91
N LEU A 168 8.91 2.05 4.21
CA LEU A 168 8.01 3.20 4.21
C LEU A 168 6.66 2.87 3.55
N LYS A 169 6.68 2.16 2.42
CA LYS A 169 5.46 1.72 1.74
C LYS A 169 4.58 0.91 2.69
N PHE A 170 5.09 -0.16 3.29
CA PHE A 170 4.28 -1.02 4.15
C PHE A 170 3.99 -0.36 5.50
N GLY A 171 5.03 0.15 6.15
CA GLY A 171 4.95 0.68 7.51
C GLY A 171 4.18 1.99 7.62
N PHE A 172 4.03 2.76 6.53
CA PHE A 172 3.24 4.00 6.52
C PHE A 172 2.10 3.95 5.49
N HIS A 173 2.37 3.77 4.20
CA HIS A 173 1.31 3.92 3.17
C HIS A 173 0.25 2.81 3.23
N ASP A 174 0.66 1.54 3.22
CA ASP A 174 -0.28 0.41 3.23
C ASP A 174 -1.00 0.33 4.60
N LEU A 175 -0.31 0.66 5.70
CA LEU A 175 -0.92 0.72 7.03
C LEU A 175 -2.01 1.78 7.14
N GLN A 176 -1.77 2.99 6.61
CA GLN A 176 -2.79 4.03 6.50
C GLN A 176 -3.95 3.57 5.62
N GLY A 177 -3.68 2.88 4.51
CA GLY A 177 -4.72 2.30 3.66
C GLY A 177 -5.61 1.31 4.41
N VAL A 178 -4.99 0.37 5.15
CA VAL A 178 -5.72 -0.60 5.99
C VAL A 178 -6.57 0.09 7.05
N ARG A 179 -6.10 1.18 7.66
CA ARG A 179 -6.92 2.01 8.55
C ARG A 179 -8.08 2.66 7.82
N ASP A 180 -7.85 3.29 6.67
CA ASP A 180 -8.89 3.98 5.91
C ASP A 180 -9.99 3.00 5.51
N ASP A 181 -9.62 1.80 5.10
CA ASP A 181 -10.56 0.71 4.85
C ASP A 181 -11.37 0.38 6.10
N TYR A 182 -10.72 0.18 7.25
CA TYR A 182 -11.37 -0.08 8.53
C TYR A 182 -12.35 1.04 8.93
N VAL A 183 -11.98 2.30 8.70
CA VAL A 183 -12.85 3.46 8.94
C VAL A 183 -14.13 3.39 8.10
N ILE A 184 -14.00 3.01 6.82
CA ILE A 184 -15.14 2.83 5.91
C ILE A 184 -15.99 1.64 6.36
N PHE A 185 -15.36 0.50 6.70
CA PHE A 185 -16.07 -0.71 7.17
C PHE A 185 -16.91 -0.44 8.41
N LYS A 186 -16.38 0.33 9.36
CA LYS A 186 -17.03 0.65 10.63
C LYS A 186 -17.94 1.87 10.57
N GLN A 187 -18.05 2.55 9.43
CA GLN A 187 -18.80 3.81 9.28
C GLN A 187 -18.44 4.84 10.38
N ASN A 188 -17.14 5.03 10.64
CA ASN A 188 -16.58 5.84 11.73
C ASN A 188 -16.90 5.39 13.18
N LYS A 189 -17.49 4.21 13.41
CA LYS A 189 -17.68 3.63 14.75
C LYS A 189 -16.51 2.71 15.09
N LEU A 190 -15.32 3.30 15.21
CA LEU A 190 -14.08 2.56 15.41
C LEU A 190 -14.01 1.97 16.82
N ASN A 191 -13.42 0.79 16.96
CA ASN A 191 -13.11 0.23 18.27
C ASN A 191 -11.96 1.04 18.92
N PRO A 192 -12.14 1.65 20.10
CA PRO A 192 -11.13 2.51 20.72
C PRO A 192 -9.78 1.82 20.98
N TYR A 193 -9.79 0.53 21.34
CA TYR A 193 -8.56 -0.24 21.57
C TYR A 193 -7.75 -0.39 20.28
N LEU A 194 -8.43 -0.65 19.17
CA LEU A 194 -7.78 -0.78 17.86
C LEU A 194 -7.27 0.56 17.33
N VAL A 195 -7.95 1.67 17.61
CA VAL A 195 -7.44 3.02 17.30
C VAL A 195 -6.13 3.28 18.05
N LEU A 196 -6.10 3.05 19.36
CA LEU A 196 -4.88 3.22 20.17
C LEU A 196 -3.75 2.29 19.69
N LYS A 197 -4.06 1.01 19.46
CA LYS A 197 -3.11 0.02 18.95
C LYS A 197 -2.55 0.43 17.59
N PHE A 198 -3.40 0.90 16.67
CA PHE A 198 -2.97 1.40 15.37
C PHE A 198 -2.03 2.59 15.51
N ILE A 199 -2.38 3.59 16.33
CA ILE A 199 -1.55 4.78 16.55
C ILE A 199 -0.17 4.36 17.05
N GLU A 200 -0.12 3.49 18.06
CA GLU A 200 1.13 2.98 18.61
C GLU A 200 2.00 2.31 17.53
N ILE A 201 1.43 1.31 16.82
CA ILE A 201 2.15 0.56 15.80
C ILE A 201 2.66 1.50 14.71
N GLN A 202 1.80 2.38 14.21
CA GLN A 202 2.11 3.30 13.13
C GLN A 202 3.25 4.27 13.51
N LEU A 203 3.27 4.77 14.75
CA LEU A 203 4.35 5.61 15.26
C LEU A 203 5.65 4.78 15.35
N LEU A 204 5.62 3.61 15.99
CA LEU A 204 6.81 2.77 16.19
C LEU A 204 7.45 2.31 14.87
N LEU A 205 6.65 1.88 13.89
CA LEU A 205 7.15 1.41 12.59
C LEU A 205 7.87 2.51 11.80
N VAL A 206 7.53 3.78 12.05
CA VAL A 206 7.94 4.91 11.24
C VAL A 206 8.93 5.84 11.97
N THR A 207 9.13 5.63 13.28
CA THR A 207 10.16 6.30 14.10
C THR A 207 11.57 6.29 13.47
N PRO A 208 12.07 5.21 12.85
CA PRO A 208 13.39 5.24 12.20
C PRO A 208 13.49 6.27 11.06
N ILE A 209 12.38 6.59 10.40
CA ILE A 209 12.34 7.49 9.24
C ILE A 209 12.03 8.92 9.67
N ILE A 210 11.00 9.15 10.49
CA ILE A 210 10.55 10.49 10.94
C ILE A 210 10.49 10.61 12.48
N PRO A 211 11.63 10.48 13.17
CA PRO A 211 11.66 10.36 14.63
C PRO A 211 11.05 11.56 15.36
N HIS A 212 11.27 12.80 14.89
CA HIS A 212 10.74 13.99 15.57
C HIS A 212 9.20 14.05 15.53
N PHE A 213 8.60 13.66 14.41
CA PHE A 213 7.14 13.56 14.30
C PHE A 213 6.62 12.48 15.25
N CYS A 214 7.25 11.30 15.23
CA CYS A 214 6.83 10.19 16.07
C CYS A 214 6.99 10.50 17.57
N GLU A 215 8.11 11.10 17.98
CA GLU A 215 8.36 11.52 19.36
C GLU A 215 7.30 12.53 19.83
N HIS A 216 6.97 13.52 19.00
CA HIS A 216 5.94 14.49 19.33
C HIS A 216 4.58 13.82 19.57
N PHE A 217 4.05 13.06 18.61
CA PHE A 217 2.73 12.44 18.76
C PHE A 217 2.71 11.32 19.80
N TYR A 218 3.83 10.62 19.99
CA TYR A 218 3.98 9.66 21.08
C TYR A 218 3.90 10.35 22.44
N GLY A 219 4.79 11.29 22.72
CA GLY A 219 4.92 11.89 24.05
C GLY A 219 3.79 12.85 24.42
N SER A 220 3.25 13.60 23.46
CA SER A 220 2.23 14.64 23.73
C SER A 220 0.78 14.19 23.54
N HIS A 221 0.53 13.09 22.81
CA HIS A 221 -0.83 12.63 22.53
C HIS A 221 -1.05 11.17 22.98
N PHE A 222 -0.30 10.23 22.42
CA PHE A 222 -0.50 8.80 22.68
C PHE A 222 -0.20 8.40 24.12
N LEU A 223 0.97 8.77 24.65
CA LEU A 223 1.40 8.40 26.00
C LEU A 223 0.46 8.98 27.07
N PRO A 224 0.06 10.27 27.03
CA PRO A 224 -0.96 10.79 27.95
C PRO A 224 -2.33 10.10 27.80
N ALA A 225 -2.69 9.66 26.59
CA ALA A 225 -3.96 8.99 26.35
C ALA A 225 -3.96 7.57 26.96
N ILE A 226 -2.92 6.78 26.71
CA ILE A 226 -2.86 5.39 27.20
C ILE A 226 -2.76 5.34 28.73
N MET A 227 -2.07 6.29 29.36
CA MET A 227 -1.93 6.39 30.82
C MET A 227 -3.25 6.74 31.54
N LYS A 228 -4.28 7.20 30.84
CA LYS A 228 -5.63 7.43 31.41
C LYS A 228 -6.49 6.18 31.44
N THR A 229 -6.11 5.13 30.72
CA THR A 229 -6.85 3.87 30.68
C THR A 229 -6.72 3.12 32.01
N LYS A 230 -7.70 2.27 32.35
CA LYS A 230 -7.74 1.56 33.65
C LYS A 230 -6.60 0.57 33.82
N SER A 231 -6.16 -0.03 32.71
CA SER A 231 -5.05 -0.96 32.69
C SER A 231 -4.24 -0.74 31.42
N HIS A 232 -2.92 -0.83 31.51
CA HIS A 232 -2.04 -0.71 30.37
C HIS A 232 -0.71 -1.39 30.68
N ARG A 233 0.08 -1.71 29.65
CA ARG A 233 1.45 -2.16 29.86
C ARG A 233 2.36 -1.00 30.26
N GLU A 234 3.59 -1.31 30.65
CA GLU A 234 4.61 -0.29 30.87
C GLU A 234 5.04 0.33 29.53
N TYR A 235 5.10 1.67 29.51
CA TYR A 235 5.55 2.45 28.37
C TYR A 235 6.76 3.29 28.76
N PRO A 236 7.82 3.34 27.93
CA PRO A 236 8.93 4.24 28.16
C PRO A 236 8.52 5.69 27.92
N GLU A 237 9.21 6.62 28.58
CA GLU A 237 8.96 8.07 28.43
C GLU A 237 9.21 8.57 27.01
N LEU A 238 10.29 8.08 26.37
CA LEU A 238 10.67 8.45 25.01
C LEU A 238 10.45 7.28 24.05
N ILE A 239 9.94 7.56 22.84
CA ILE A 239 9.68 6.51 21.86
C ILE A 239 10.95 5.81 21.39
N ILE A 240 12.11 6.48 21.45
CA ILE A 240 13.40 5.88 21.11
C ILE A 240 13.78 4.70 22.02
N ASN A 241 13.23 4.65 23.23
CA ASN A 241 13.43 3.56 24.18
C ASN A 241 12.37 2.47 24.04
N ALA A 242 11.37 2.66 23.16
CA ALA A 242 10.35 1.66 22.90
C ALA A 242 10.90 0.49 22.09
N ARG A 243 10.35 -0.69 22.35
CA ARG A 243 10.67 -1.89 21.59
C ARG A 243 9.93 -1.87 20.26
N TRP A 244 10.50 -2.56 19.27
CA TRP A 244 9.80 -2.83 18.02
C TRP A 244 8.44 -3.51 18.28
N PRO A 245 7.35 -3.13 17.59
CA PRO A 245 6.04 -3.70 17.81
C PRO A 245 6.07 -5.21 17.56
N LYS A 246 5.59 -5.98 18.52
CA LYS A 246 5.56 -7.44 18.43
C LYS A 246 4.35 -7.87 17.61
N GLN A 247 4.55 -8.85 16.73
CA GLN A 247 3.45 -9.61 16.16
C GLN A 247 2.84 -10.46 17.29
N GLU A 248 1.63 -10.13 17.72
CA GLU A 248 0.96 -10.84 18.81
C GLU A 248 0.34 -12.16 18.34
N LYS A 249 -0.12 -12.19 17.08
CA LYS A 249 -0.79 -13.34 16.46
C LYS A 249 -0.22 -13.64 15.09
N GLU A 250 -0.17 -14.92 14.74
CA GLU A 250 0.14 -15.31 13.37
C GLU A 250 -0.92 -14.79 12.40
N TYR A 251 -0.49 -14.51 11.17
CA TYR A 251 -1.38 -13.99 10.14
C TYR A 251 -2.37 -15.06 9.70
N ASP A 252 -3.65 -14.76 9.85
CA ASP A 252 -4.74 -15.56 9.32
C ASP A 252 -4.97 -15.21 7.84
N SER A 253 -4.49 -16.10 6.97
CA SER A 253 -4.59 -15.95 5.52
C SER A 253 -6.04 -15.95 5.03
N THR A 254 -6.94 -16.67 5.67
CA THR A 254 -8.36 -16.73 5.31
C THR A 254 -9.03 -15.39 5.53
N LYS A 255 -8.81 -14.75 6.69
CA LYS A 255 -9.34 -13.40 6.96
C LYS A 255 -8.82 -12.36 5.97
N GLY A 256 -7.53 -12.43 5.63
CA GLY A 256 -6.93 -11.55 4.63
C GLY A 256 -7.52 -11.71 3.23
N LYS A 257 -7.77 -12.96 2.80
CA LYS A 257 -8.43 -13.26 1.53
C LYS A 257 -9.87 -12.75 1.50
N ILE A 258 -10.63 -12.96 2.58
CA ILE A 258 -12.01 -12.45 2.71
C ILE A 258 -12.02 -10.92 2.58
N LEU A 259 -11.17 -10.22 3.33
CA LEU A 259 -11.09 -8.75 3.28
C LEU A 259 -10.76 -8.25 1.86
N SER A 260 -9.79 -8.89 1.21
CA SER A 260 -9.39 -8.56 -0.17
C SER A 260 -10.54 -8.79 -1.16
N PHE A 261 -11.29 -9.88 -0.98
CA PHE A 261 -12.45 -10.20 -1.79
C PHE A 261 -13.59 -9.19 -1.63
N ILE A 262 -13.92 -8.80 -0.38
CA ILE A 262 -14.96 -7.79 -0.10
C ILE A 262 -14.59 -6.45 -0.77
N LYS A 263 -13.33 -6.02 -0.67
CA LYS A 263 -12.83 -4.81 -1.33
C LYS A 263 -12.94 -4.90 -2.86
N TYR A 264 -12.55 -6.04 -3.42
CA TYR A 264 -12.66 -6.30 -4.85
C TYR A 264 -14.13 -6.19 -5.32
N CYS A 265 -15.05 -6.85 -4.61
CA CYS A 265 -16.49 -6.78 -4.91
C CYS A 265 -16.99 -5.34 -4.89
N LYS A 266 -16.74 -4.59 -3.80
CA LYS A 266 -17.18 -3.19 -3.68
C LYS A 266 -16.68 -2.34 -4.84
N HIS A 267 -15.37 -2.37 -5.12
CA HIS A 267 -14.79 -1.60 -6.21
C HIS A 267 -15.40 -1.97 -7.56
N HIS A 268 -15.50 -3.27 -7.85
CA HIS A 268 -15.96 -3.74 -9.14
C HIS A 268 -17.45 -3.43 -9.36
N PHE A 269 -18.30 -3.59 -8.34
CA PHE A 269 -19.71 -3.23 -8.42
C PHE A 269 -19.93 -1.73 -8.61
N ILE A 270 -19.16 -0.87 -7.93
CA ILE A 270 -19.19 0.59 -8.14
C ILE A 270 -18.84 0.93 -9.59
N VAL A 271 -17.73 0.37 -10.11
CA VAL A 271 -17.29 0.62 -11.48
C VAL A 271 -18.31 0.15 -12.52
N MET A 272 -18.96 -1.00 -12.27
CA MET A 272 -20.03 -1.53 -13.12
C MET A 272 -21.27 -0.65 -13.08
N TYR A 273 -21.73 -0.26 -11.88
CA TYR A 273 -22.89 0.60 -11.69
C TYR A 273 -22.70 1.95 -12.39
N ASP A 274 -21.55 2.60 -12.21
CA ASP A 274 -21.21 3.88 -12.85
C ASP A 274 -21.14 3.81 -14.39
N LYS A 275 -20.70 2.65 -14.91
CA LYS A 275 -20.66 2.40 -16.35
C LYS A 275 -22.08 2.27 -16.92
N MET A 276 -22.96 1.57 -16.21
CA MET A 276 -24.33 1.29 -16.63
C MET A 276 -25.26 2.50 -16.44
N SER A 277 -25.06 3.29 -15.37
CA SER A 277 -25.86 4.48 -15.04
C SER A 277 -25.53 5.71 -15.91
N GLY A 278 -24.44 5.64 -16.68
CA GLY A 278 -23.97 6.73 -17.54
C GLY A 278 -23.09 7.76 -16.85
N HIS A 279 -22.85 7.66 -15.54
CA HIS A 279 -22.02 8.60 -14.76
C HIS A 279 -20.57 8.67 -15.27
N ARG A 280 -20.02 7.57 -15.79
CA ARG A 280 -18.65 7.53 -16.34
C ARG A 280 -18.49 8.31 -17.65
N LYS A 281 -19.57 8.51 -18.44
CA LYS A 281 -19.54 9.35 -19.65
C LYS A 281 -19.45 10.83 -19.28
N GLU A 282 -20.13 11.24 -18.21
CA GLU A 282 -20.11 12.61 -17.68
C GLU A 282 -18.75 13.00 -17.12
N GLN A 283 -18.12 12.13 -16.31
CA GLN A 283 -16.78 12.39 -15.76
C GLN A 283 -15.72 12.55 -16.86
N LYS A 284 -15.79 11.73 -17.92
CA LYS A 284 -14.90 11.86 -19.10
C LYS A 284 -15.16 13.15 -19.90
N MET A 285 -16.42 13.59 -20.03
CA MET A 285 -16.75 14.87 -20.66
C MET A 285 -16.29 16.07 -19.82
N LYS A 286 -16.44 16.02 -18.49
CA LYS A 286 -15.95 17.04 -17.55
C LYS A 286 -14.41 17.12 -17.53
N GLN A 287 -13.71 15.98 -17.54
CA GLN A 287 -12.24 15.96 -17.66
C GLN A 287 -11.77 16.56 -18.99
N LYS A 288 -12.42 16.21 -20.12
CA LYS A 288 -12.13 16.81 -21.45
C LYS A 288 -12.37 18.33 -21.48
N LYS A 289 -13.45 18.82 -20.86
CA LYS A 289 -13.71 20.26 -20.71
C LYS A 289 -12.64 20.97 -19.85
N ASN A 290 -12.21 20.36 -18.75
CA ASN A 290 -11.15 20.92 -17.91
C ASN A 290 -9.78 20.92 -18.60
N THR A 291 -9.48 19.94 -19.45
CA THR A 291 -8.25 19.96 -20.27
C THR A 291 -8.33 20.97 -21.42
N ALA A 292 -9.50 21.16 -22.02
CA ALA A 292 -9.72 22.20 -23.04
C ALA A 292 -9.63 23.62 -22.47
N ASN A 293 -10.16 23.86 -21.27
CA ASN A 293 -10.03 25.14 -20.57
C ASN A 293 -8.60 25.41 -20.09
N LYS A 294 -7.84 24.38 -19.68
CA LYS A 294 -6.40 24.53 -19.39
C LYS A 294 -5.57 24.90 -20.62
N LYS A 295 -5.93 24.43 -21.81
CA LYS A 295 -5.26 24.81 -23.08
C LYS A 295 -5.59 26.25 -23.54
N LYS A 296 -6.73 26.81 -23.11
CA LYS A 296 -7.09 28.22 -23.36
C LYS A 296 -6.48 29.21 -22.36
N ALA A 297 -5.84 28.73 -21.28
CA ALA A 297 -5.29 29.56 -20.21
C ALA A 297 -3.75 29.66 -20.24
N GLN A 298 -3.12 29.50 -21.41
CA GLN A 298 -1.72 29.94 -21.62
C GLN A 298 -1.73 31.35 -22.22
N PRO A 299 -0.89 32.28 -21.72
CA PRO A 299 -0.92 33.66 -22.17
C PRO A 299 -0.25 33.80 -23.53
N ALA A 300 -1.00 34.24 -24.54
CA ALA A 300 -0.45 34.82 -25.76
C ALA A 300 -0.65 36.34 -25.69
N GLN A 301 0.45 37.08 -25.84
CA GLN A 301 0.50 38.53 -25.90
C GLN A 301 -0.19 39.05 -27.18
N ASP A 302 -0.85 40.20 -27.03
CA ASP A 302 -1.13 41.28 -27.98
C ASP A 302 -1.45 40.91 -29.45
N GLN A 303 -2.72 41.12 -29.85
CA GLN A 303 -3.10 42.07 -30.91
C GLN A 303 -4.63 42.16 -31.09
N GLU A 304 -5.06 43.38 -31.45
CA GLU A 304 -6.44 43.87 -31.57
C GLU A 304 -7.26 43.29 -32.74
N ASP A 305 -8.58 43.44 -32.57
CA ASP A 305 -9.65 43.59 -33.58
C ASP A 305 -9.84 42.51 -34.66
N SER A 306 -10.90 41.71 -34.48
CA SER A 306 -11.93 41.59 -35.52
C SER A 306 -13.24 41.00 -34.98
N LYS A 307 -14.34 41.58 -35.46
CA LYS A 307 -15.74 41.22 -35.20
C LYS A 307 -16.06 39.81 -35.71
N GLU A 308 -16.66 38.97 -34.88
CA GLU A 308 -17.46 37.84 -35.35
C GLU A 308 -18.83 37.77 -34.68
N LYS A 309 -19.84 37.55 -35.52
CA LYS A 309 -21.28 37.47 -35.24
C LYS A 309 -21.62 36.19 -34.49
N PRO A 310 -22.74 36.15 -33.74
CA PRO A 310 -23.20 34.92 -33.10
C PRO A 310 -23.79 33.98 -34.15
N THR A 311 -23.19 32.82 -34.35
CA THR A 311 -23.81 31.69 -35.05
C THR A 311 -24.57 30.85 -34.04
N GLU A 312 -25.89 30.85 -34.18
CA GLU A 312 -26.83 29.92 -33.54
C GLU A 312 -26.42 28.47 -33.80
N SER A 313 -25.91 27.79 -32.78
CA SER A 313 -25.93 26.33 -32.67
C SER A 313 -25.78 25.88 -31.22
N ASP A 314 -26.52 26.53 -30.31
CA ASP A 314 -26.65 26.13 -28.90
C ASP A 314 -27.87 25.21 -28.67
N THR A 315 -28.17 24.33 -29.61
CA THR A 315 -29.30 23.39 -29.53
C THR A 315 -28.87 21.96 -29.85
N ALA A 316 -28.23 21.32 -28.86
CA ALA A 316 -28.45 19.91 -28.51
C ALA A 316 -27.58 19.57 -27.28
N MET A 317 -28.08 19.88 -26.08
CA MET A 317 -27.62 19.18 -24.89
C MET A 317 -28.15 17.74 -24.98
N ASP A 318 -27.29 16.80 -25.38
CA ASP A 318 -27.53 15.38 -25.10
C ASP A 318 -27.53 15.21 -23.58
N VAL A 319 -28.71 15.36 -22.98
CA VAL A 319 -28.96 14.98 -21.59
C VAL A 319 -28.78 13.46 -21.53
N VAL A 320 -27.65 13.01 -21.01
CA VAL A 320 -27.45 11.58 -20.72
C VAL A 320 -28.48 11.20 -19.66
N GLU A 321 -29.56 10.53 -20.09
CA GLU A 321 -30.57 9.99 -19.18
C GLU A 321 -29.89 9.12 -18.12
N LYS A 322 -29.94 9.57 -16.88
CA LYS A 322 -29.42 8.84 -15.71
C LYS A 322 -30.37 7.69 -15.43
N LYS A 323 -29.92 6.48 -15.71
CA LYS A 323 -30.65 5.27 -15.32
C LYS A 323 -30.24 4.88 -13.90
N ASN A 324 -31.20 4.92 -12.98
CA ASN A 324 -31.05 4.32 -11.66
C ASN A 324 -31.50 2.86 -11.76
N PHE A 325 -30.70 1.95 -11.24
CA PHE A 325 -31.06 0.55 -11.13
C PHE A 325 -31.47 0.28 -9.70
N GLU A 326 -32.65 -0.30 -9.49
CA GLU A 326 -33.14 -0.64 -8.16
C GLU A 326 -32.89 -2.11 -7.80
N ASN A 327 -32.71 -2.97 -8.80
CA ASN A 327 -32.54 -4.41 -8.63
C ASN A 327 -31.19 -4.87 -9.21
N CYS A 328 -30.47 -5.69 -8.46
CA CYS A 328 -29.23 -6.33 -8.88
C CYS A 328 -29.37 -7.85 -8.71
N ILE A 329 -28.94 -8.62 -9.72
CA ILE A 329 -28.84 -10.08 -9.62
C ILE A 329 -27.36 -10.44 -9.69
N ILE A 330 -26.85 -11.10 -8.66
CA ILE A 330 -25.47 -11.54 -8.56
C ILE A 330 -25.43 -13.03 -8.89
N PHE A 331 -24.70 -13.37 -9.95
CA PHE A 331 -24.42 -14.75 -10.28
C PHE A 331 -23.11 -15.17 -9.64
N TYR A 332 -23.14 -16.24 -8.85
CA TYR A 332 -21.96 -16.85 -8.26
C TYR A 332 -21.85 -18.32 -8.69
N ALA A 333 -20.65 -18.86 -8.61
CA ALA A 333 -20.37 -20.26 -8.90
C ALA A 333 -19.49 -20.80 -7.77
N ASN A 334 -19.90 -21.94 -7.19
CA ASN A 334 -19.15 -22.60 -6.13
C ASN A 334 -17.94 -23.37 -6.67
N GLN A 335 -17.94 -23.69 -7.96
CA GLN A 335 -16.85 -24.38 -8.64
C GLN A 335 -16.57 -23.74 -9.99
N TYR A 336 -15.30 -23.75 -10.38
CA TYR A 336 -14.92 -23.41 -11.75
C TYR A 336 -15.61 -24.36 -12.75
N PRO A 337 -16.01 -23.88 -13.95
CA PRO A 337 -16.39 -24.74 -15.06
C PRO A 337 -15.31 -25.79 -15.35
N GLU A 338 -15.69 -26.97 -15.84
CA GLU A 338 -14.77 -28.11 -16.08
C GLU A 338 -13.55 -27.73 -16.94
N GLU A 339 -13.76 -26.91 -17.96
CA GLU A 339 -12.71 -26.37 -18.83
C GLU A 339 -11.67 -25.56 -18.03
N GLN A 340 -12.12 -24.69 -17.12
CA GLN A 340 -11.26 -23.86 -16.28
C GLN A 340 -10.56 -24.68 -15.19
N GLN A 341 -11.24 -25.67 -14.59
CA GLN A 341 -10.60 -26.61 -13.66
C GLN A 341 -9.46 -27.37 -14.32
N THR A 342 -9.64 -27.76 -15.59
CA THR A 342 -8.61 -28.46 -16.36
C THR A 342 -7.37 -27.59 -16.55
N VAL A 343 -7.55 -26.30 -16.83
CA VAL A 343 -6.46 -25.32 -16.93
C VAL A 343 -5.72 -25.18 -15.60
N ILE A 344 -6.45 -25.01 -14.51
CA ILE A 344 -5.86 -24.86 -13.17
C ILE A 344 -5.03 -26.10 -12.81
N LYS A 345 -5.56 -27.30 -13.04
CA LYS A 345 -4.82 -28.56 -12.82
C LYS A 345 -3.55 -28.65 -13.67
N ILE A 346 -3.57 -28.16 -14.91
CA ILE A 346 -2.38 -28.10 -15.78
C ILE A 346 -1.34 -27.14 -15.20
N LEU A 347 -1.75 -25.95 -14.76
CA LEU A 347 -0.83 -24.97 -14.14
C LEU A 347 -0.23 -25.50 -12.84
N GLN A 348 -1.03 -26.16 -12.00
CA GLN A 348 -0.56 -26.84 -10.79
C GLN A 348 0.48 -27.93 -11.10
N GLN A 349 0.28 -28.70 -12.17
CA GLN A 349 1.19 -29.78 -12.59
C GLN A 349 2.52 -29.24 -13.16
N ILE A 350 2.47 -28.18 -13.95
CA ILE A 350 3.67 -27.54 -14.51
C ILE A 350 4.54 -26.98 -13.36
N GLY A 351 3.90 -26.39 -12.36
CA GLY A 351 4.58 -25.72 -11.26
C GLY A 351 5.29 -24.42 -11.69
N TYR A 352 5.84 -23.71 -10.72
CA TYR A 352 6.46 -22.40 -10.92
C TYR A 352 7.92 -22.40 -10.46
N ASP A 353 8.75 -21.59 -11.13
CA ASP A 353 10.12 -21.30 -10.70
C ASP A 353 10.18 -20.24 -9.59
N ASP A 354 11.40 -19.93 -9.13
CA ASP A 354 11.65 -18.96 -8.05
C ASP A 354 11.23 -17.52 -8.44
N ASP A 355 11.13 -17.24 -9.74
CA ASP A 355 10.67 -15.97 -10.31
C ASP A 355 9.14 -15.95 -10.56
N LEU A 356 8.41 -16.96 -10.07
CA LEU A 356 6.97 -17.13 -10.24
C LEU A 356 6.53 -17.22 -11.72
N ASN A 357 7.37 -17.78 -12.58
CA ASN A 357 7.01 -18.15 -13.95
C ASN A 357 6.68 -19.65 -14.03
N PRO A 358 5.73 -20.05 -14.89
CA PRO A 358 5.48 -21.47 -15.15
C PRO A 358 6.76 -22.14 -15.67
N LYS A 359 7.13 -23.31 -15.12
CA LYS A 359 8.35 -24.04 -15.49
C LYS A 359 8.35 -24.55 -16.94
N ASP A 360 7.16 -24.71 -17.52
CA ASP A 360 6.95 -25.14 -18.90
C ASP A 360 5.83 -24.31 -19.52
N ASN A 361 5.76 -24.29 -20.85
CA ASN A 361 4.80 -23.52 -21.60
C ASN A 361 3.42 -24.20 -21.59
N PRO A 362 2.41 -23.66 -20.86
CA PRO A 362 1.09 -24.26 -20.77
C PRO A 362 0.37 -24.28 -22.13
N VAL A 363 0.78 -23.44 -23.09
CA VAL A 363 0.15 -23.30 -24.41
C VAL A 363 0.10 -24.62 -25.16
N ASN A 364 1.17 -25.42 -25.11
CA ASN A 364 1.27 -26.66 -25.89
C ASN A 364 0.30 -27.72 -25.37
N ILE A 365 0.27 -27.91 -24.05
CA ILE A 365 -0.63 -28.84 -23.37
C ILE A 365 -2.10 -28.43 -23.55
N LEU A 366 -2.39 -27.13 -23.52
CA LEU A 366 -3.75 -26.61 -23.74
C LEU A 366 -4.22 -26.81 -25.19
N LYS A 367 -3.34 -26.68 -26.18
CA LYS A 367 -3.66 -26.93 -27.60
C LYS A 367 -3.97 -28.40 -27.90
N GLU A 368 -3.38 -29.33 -27.16
CA GLU A 368 -3.66 -30.76 -27.30
C GLU A 368 -5.03 -31.15 -26.71
N LYS A 369 -5.43 -30.52 -25.61
CA LYS A 369 -6.69 -30.82 -24.92
C LYS A 369 -7.92 -30.08 -25.47
N PHE A 370 -7.74 -28.88 -26.02
CA PHE A 370 -8.86 -28.06 -26.50
C PHE A 370 -8.78 -27.86 -28.02
N THR A 371 -9.67 -28.53 -28.75
CA THR A 371 -9.71 -28.53 -30.22
C THR A 371 -10.55 -27.39 -30.83
N ASP A 372 -11.54 -26.86 -30.11
CA ASP A 372 -12.29 -25.69 -30.59
C ASP A 372 -11.47 -24.41 -30.47
N LYS A 373 -11.25 -23.73 -31.61
CA LYS A 373 -10.48 -22.48 -31.70
C LYS A 373 -11.07 -21.34 -30.85
N LYS A 374 -12.41 -21.28 -30.69
CA LYS A 374 -13.06 -20.21 -29.92
C LYS A 374 -12.92 -20.45 -28.42
N GLU A 375 -13.09 -21.69 -27.98
CA GLU A 375 -12.90 -22.14 -26.61
C GLU A 375 -11.43 -22.02 -26.18
N LEU A 376 -10.50 -22.53 -27.01
CA LEU A 376 -9.07 -22.40 -26.82
C LEU A 376 -8.65 -20.94 -26.62
N GLY A 377 -9.18 -20.02 -27.44
CA GLY A 377 -8.90 -18.59 -27.28
C GLY A 377 -9.34 -17.99 -25.93
N LYS A 378 -10.43 -18.48 -25.34
CA LYS A 378 -10.88 -18.06 -24.00
C LYS A 378 -10.03 -18.69 -22.90
N ILE A 379 -9.71 -19.97 -23.04
CA ILE A 379 -8.92 -20.75 -22.09
C ILE A 379 -7.48 -20.21 -21.99
N MET A 380 -6.87 -19.88 -23.13
CA MET A 380 -5.55 -19.26 -23.16
C MET A 380 -5.50 -17.92 -22.41
N LYS A 381 -6.56 -17.11 -22.55
CA LYS A 381 -6.70 -15.85 -21.80
C LYS A 381 -6.87 -16.11 -20.30
N PHE A 382 -7.64 -17.14 -19.94
CA PHE A 382 -7.82 -17.54 -18.55
C PHE A 382 -6.51 -18.04 -17.93
N ALA A 383 -5.74 -18.88 -18.62
CA ALA A 383 -4.42 -19.33 -18.15
C ALA A 383 -3.44 -18.16 -17.94
N THR A 384 -3.45 -17.19 -18.85
CA THR A 384 -2.64 -15.97 -18.72
C THR A 384 -3.06 -15.17 -17.49
N PHE A 385 -4.37 -14.96 -17.31
CA PHE A 385 -4.93 -14.28 -16.15
C PHE A 385 -4.52 -14.96 -14.83
N MET A 386 -4.61 -16.30 -14.74
CA MET A 386 -4.20 -17.02 -13.53
C MET A 386 -2.70 -16.84 -13.23
N ASN A 387 -1.84 -16.86 -14.25
CA ASN A 387 -0.41 -16.60 -14.08
C ASN A 387 -0.14 -15.17 -13.59
N ASP A 388 -0.85 -14.19 -14.13
CA ASP A 388 -0.74 -12.80 -13.68
C ASP A 388 -1.17 -12.67 -12.21
N CYS A 389 -2.26 -13.32 -11.81
CA CYS A 389 -2.70 -13.34 -10.41
C CYS A 389 -1.68 -14.01 -9.47
N VAL A 390 -1.03 -15.11 -9.87
CA VAL A 390 0.05 -15.74 -9.07
C VAL A 390 1.22 -14.78 -8.89
N LYS A 391 1.61 -14.06 -9.94
CA LYS A 391 2.69 -13.07 -9.87
C LYS A 391 2.36 -11.86 -8.99
N GLU A 392 1.15 -11.32 -9.13
CA GLU A 392 0.68 -10.16 -8.36
C GLU A 392 0.52 -10.49 -6.87
N THR A 393 -0.08 -11.64 -6.56
CA THR A 393 -0.34 -12.05 -5.16
C THR A 393 0.86 -12.71 -4.50
N ARG A 394 1.83 -13.20 -5.29
CA ARG A 394 2.93 -14.08 -4.85
C ARG A 394 2.44 -15.26 -4.02
N SER A 395 1.24 -15.76 -4.33
CA SER A 395 0.59 -16.88 -3.66
C SER A 395 0.07 -17.89 -4.68
N PHE A 396 0.23 -19.17 -4.36
CA PHE A 396 -0.29 -20.28 -5.16
C PHE A 396 -1.75 -20.62 -4.83
N ASP A 397 -2.31 -20.04 -3.77
CA ASP A 397 -3.70 -20.25 -3.35
C ASP A 397 -4.71 -19.81 -4.42
N VAL A 398 -4.29 -18.93 -5.34
CA VAL A 398 -5.12 -18.54 -6.50
C VAL A 398 -5.42 -19.75 -7.39
N LEU A 399 -4.54 -20.75 -7.39
CA LEU A 399 -4.69 -22.00 -8.15
C LEU A 399 -5.53 -23.02 -7.39
N ASP A 400 -6.11 -22.71 -6.24
CA ASP A 400 -7.05 -23.62 -5.58
C ASP A 400 -8.34 -23.73 -6.39
N LEU A 401 -8.87 -24.96 -6.49
CA LEU A 401 -10.10 -25.24 -7.23
C LEU A 401 -11.35 -24.72 -6.51
N GLU A 402 -11.25 -24.55 -5.20
CA GLU A 402 -12.32 -24.09 -4.31
C GLU A 402 -11.79 -22.97 -3.40
N THR A 403 -12.64 -22.00 -3.09
CA THR A 403 -12.28 -20.93 -2.15
C THR A 403 -12.30 -21.45 -0.71
N SER A 404 -11.40 -20.94 0.12
CA SER A 404 -11.34 -21.30 1.55
C SER A 404 -12.50 -20.71 2.40
N TYR A 405 -13.47 -20.06 1.75
CA TYR A 405 -14.64 -19.42 2.35
C TYR A 405 -15.82 -19.50 1.38
N ASN A 406 -17.04 -19.43 1.90
CA ASN A 406 -18.26 -19.43 1.10
C ASN A 406 -18.52 -18.04 0.52
N VAL A 407 -18.37 -17.89 -0.81
CA VAL A 407 -18.52 -16.62 -1.52
C VAL A 407 -19.89 -15.98 -1.28
N LYS A 408 -20.97 -16.78 -1.30
CA LYS A 408 -22.33 -16.26 -1.12
C LYS A 408 -22.50 -15.68 0.27
N GLU A 409 -22.14 -16.45 1.29
CA GLU A 409 -22.28 -16.04 2.70
C GLU A 409 -21.50 -14.75 2.98
N ILE A 410 -20.28 -14.63 2.45
CA ILE A 410 -19.46 -13.42 2.61
C ILE A 410 -20.14 -12.20 1.96
N ILE A 411 -20.67 -12.31 0.73
CA ILE A 411 -21.35 -11.16 0.11
C ILE A 411 -22.63 -10.81 0.88
N GLU A 412 -23.41 -11.81 1.30
CA GLU A 412 -24.64 -11.61 2.07
C GLU A 412 -24.36 -10.91 3.41
N GLN A 413 -23.37 -11.39 4.17
CA GLN A 413 -22.95 -10.81 5.46
C GLN A 413 -22.45 -9.36 5.33
N HIS A 414 -21.83 -9.01 4.19
CA HIS A 414 -21.23 -7.70 3.97
C HIS A 414 -21.99 -6.84 2.96
N THR A 415 -23.27 -7.13 2.73
CA THR A 415 -24.13 -6.45 1.73
C THR A 415 -24.15 -4.94 1.94
N ASP A 416 -24.35 -4.48 3.18
CA ASP A 416 -24.42 -3.05 3.51
C ASP A 416 -23.13 -2.30 3.14
N PHE A 417 -21.98 -2.96 3.29
CA PHE A 417 -20.70 -2.34 2.93
C PHE A 417 -20.46 -2.33 1.42
N ILE A 418 -20.71 -3.47 0.76
CA ILE A 418 -20.42 -3.67 -0.67
C ILE A 418 -21.34 -2.78 -1.51
N PHE A 419 -22.62 -2.69 -1.13
CA PHE A 419 -23.66 -2.01 -1.89
C PHE A 419 -24.18 -0.73 -1.26
N GLY A 420 -23.74 -0.33 -0.05
CA GLY A 420 -24.27 0.85 0.63
C GLY A 420 -24.10 2.17 -0.12
N ASP A 421 -23.06 2.28 -0.96
CA ASP A 421 -22.83 3.44 -1.84
C ASP A 421 -23.68 3.39 -3.13
N LEU A 422 -24.36 2.27 -3.38
CA LEU A 422 -25.16 1.99 -4.56
C LEU A 422 -26.65 2.17 -4.23
N LYS A 423 -27.41 2.79 -5.14
CA LYS A 423 -28.85 3.02 -4.96
C LYS A 423 -29.70 1.78 -5.26
N LEU A 424 -29.19 0.61 -4.88
CA LEU A 424 -29.87 -0.68 -5.05
C LEU A 424 -30.85 -0.89 -3.89
N LYS A 425 -32.03 -1.43 -4.19
CA LYS A 425 -33.06 -1.79 -3.20
C LYS A 425 -33.13 -3.30 -3.01
N ASN A 426 -33.00 -4.08 -4.08
CA ASN A 426 -33.06 -5.54 -4.03
C ASN A 426 -31.80 -6.15 -4.63
N ILE A 427 -31.20 -7.10 -3.91
CA ILE A 427 -30.02 -7.84 -4.32
C ILE A 427 -30.37 -9.32 -4.23
N ASP A 428 -30.53 -9.96 -5.39
CA ASP A 428 -30.82 -11.38 -5.49
C ASP A 428 -29.55 -12.15 -5.87
N PHE A 429 -29.38 -13.34 -5.27
CA PHE A 429 -28.28 -14.24 -5.60
C PHE A 429 -28.82 -15.43 -6.40
N LYS A 430 -28.21 -15.69 -7.55
CA LYS A 430 -28.51 -16.88 -8.36
C LYS A 430 -27.25 -17.70 -8.56
N GLU A 431 -27.35 -19.00 -8.34
CA GLU A 431 -26.26 -19.89 -8.71
C GLU A 431 -26.24 -20.01 -10.24
N LYS A 432 -25.05 -19.91 -10.85
CA LYS A 432 -24.90 -19.91 -12.31
C LYS A 432 -25.46 -21.18 -12.98
N ASN A 433 -25.70 -22.25 -12.22
CA ASN A 433 -26.29 -23.50 -12.69
C ASN A 433 -27.84 -23.48 -12.74
N GLU A 434 -28.50 -22.49 -12.14
CA GLU A 434 -29.95 -22.30 -12.27
C GLU A 434 -30.27 -21.66 -13.63
N LYS A 435 -30.87 -22.44 -14.53
CA LYS A 435 -31.43 -21.91 -15.78
C LYS A 435 -32.54 -20.91 -15.44
N CYS A 436 -32.40 -19.67 -15.89
CA CYS A 436 -33.51 -18.71 -15.96
C CYS A 436 -34.61 -19.23 -16.90
#